data_AF-A0A1H4K417-F1
#
_entry.id   AF-A0A1H4K417-F1
#
_cell.length_a   1.000
_cell.length_b   1.000
_cell.length_c   1.000
_cell.angle_alpha   90.00
_cell.angle_beta   90.00
_cell.angle_gamma   90.00
#
_symmetry.space_group_name_H-M   'P 1'
#
loop_
_entity.id
_entity.type
_entity.pdbx_description
1 polymer ?
#
loop_
_entity_poly.entity_id
_entity_poly.type
_entity_poly.pdbx_seq_one_letter_code
_entity_poly.pdbx_strand_id
1 'polypeptide(L)'
;MTARMAHGKALHTRDGCHLAALNFGLLRHDWDAPEVVDFVAGLDLVNGVAERAAGFVWRLDDAAMETAQADPASPFQGNPRMASTLSVWTDADSLGAFVWNTVHRQFYARKGEWYDAPGALVLWWVPEGHRPDMAEGYARWQHRNEFGDSDQAFGWSYLEEAATWTAHACDRIAAE
;
A
#
# COMPACT_ATOMS: atom_id res chain seq x y z
N MET A 1 25.65 26.98 22.34
CA MET A 1 25.77 25.96 21.28
C MET A 1 24.42 25.26 21.21
N THR A 2 23.64 25.56 20.20
CA THR A 2 22.20 25.27 20.12
C THR A 2 22.00 23.85 19.60
N ALA A 3 21.45 22.97 20.42
CA ALA A 3 20.94 21.67 19.98
C ALA A 3 19.67 21.92 19.17
N ARG A 4 19.70 21.57 17.89
CA ARG A 4 18.58 21.70 16.96
C ARG A 4 17.58 20.58 17.28
N MET A 5 16.37 20.97 17.69
CA MET A 5 15.26 20.05 17.85
C MET A 5 14.95 19.39 16.49
N ALA A 6 15.17 18.10 16.37
CA ALA A 6 14.59 17.25 15.32
C ALA A 6 13.42 16.50 15.95
N HIS A 7 12.25 17.13 16.01
CA HIS A 7 11.02 16.49 16.48
C HIS A 7 10.09 16.28 15.27
N GLY A 8 9.79 15.02 14.94
CA GLY A 8 8.60 14.67 14.13
C GLY A 8 8.76 13.83 12.86
N LYS A 9 9.97 13.47 12.39
CA LYS A 9 10.14 12.81 11.06
C LYS A 9 10.44 11.31 11.08
N ALA A 10 10.75 10.74 12.24
CA ALA A 10 11.48 9.47 12.34
C ALA A 10 10.72 8.20 11.92
N LEU A 11 9.41 8.27 11.66
CA LEU A 11 8.60 7.10 11.27
C LEU A 11 7.95 7.22 9.91
N HIS A 12 8.14 8.36 9.25
CA HIS A 12 7.79 8.51 7.84
C HIS A 12 8.91 8.03 6.93
N THR A 13 10.13 7.83 7.45
CA THR A 13 11.30 7.35 6.72
C THR A 13 12.13 6.44 7.63
N ARG A 14 12.78 5.41 7.07
CA ARG A 14 13.66 4.49 7.80
C ARG A 14 14.94 4.28 7.00
N ASP A 15 16.09 4.62 7.56
CA ASP A 15 17.38 4.55 6.86
C ASP A 15 17.64 3.13 6.32
N GLY A 16 18.05 3.02 5.05
CA GLY A 16 18.30 1.74 4.38
C GLY A 16 17.03 0.98 3.98
N CYS A 17 15.85 1.58 4.16
CA CYS A 17 14.57 0.91 4.01
C CYS A 17 13.59 1.77 3.17
N HIS A 18 12.76 1.10 2.39
CA HIS A 18 11.65 1.65 1.63
C HIS A 18 10.31 1.21 2.24
N LEU A 19 9.22 1.87 1.87
CA LEU A 19 7.87 1.53 2.29
C LEU A 19 7.16 0.73 1.20
N ALA A 20 6.81 -0.52 1.51
CA ALA A 20 5.91 -1.31 0.68
C ALA A 20 4.44 -1.06 1.08
N ALA A 21 3.55 -1.11 0.09
CA ALA A 21 2.12 -0.91 0.24
C ALA A 21 1.36 -1.91 -0.63
N LEU A 22 0.57 -2.77 0.01
CA LEU A 22 -0.46 -3.59 -0.63
C LEU A 22 -1.82 -2.99 -0.30
N ASN A 23 -2.56 -2.61 -1.34
CA ASN A 23 -3.94 -2.15 -1.24
C ASN A 23 -4.82 -3.06 -2.09
N PHE A 24 -5.94 -3.51 -1.55
CA PHE A 24 -6.90 -4.31 -2.33
C PHE A 24 -8.34 -4.12 -1.87
N GLY A 25 -9.28 -4.46 -2.73
CA GLY A 25 -10.71 -4.41 -2.46
C GLY A 25 -11.48 -5.34 -3.38
N LEU A 26 -12.63 -5.81 -2.87
CA LEU A 26 -13.57 -6.60 -3.66
C LEU A 26 -14.57 -5.67 -4.35
N LEU A 27 -14.56 -5.66 -5.68
CA LEU A 27 -15.55 -4.91 -6.44
C LEU A 27 -16.97 -5.44 -6.19
N ARG A 28 -17.92 -4.53 -6.17
CA ARG A 28 -19.35 -4.81 -6.02
C ARG A 28 -19.95 -5.50 -7.25
N HIS A 29 -19.38 -5.19 -8.41
CA HIS A 29 -19.81 -5.66 -9.72
C HIS A 29 -18.61 -6.21 -10.49
N ASP A 30 -18.88 -7.02 -11.52
CA ASP A 30 -17.84 -7.59 -12.37
C ASP A 30 -17.12 -6.49 -13.17
N TRP A 31 -15.90 -6.77 -13.64
CA TRP A 31 -15.01 -5.77 -14.26
C TRP A 31 -15.57 -5.10 -15.52
N ASP A 32 -16.50 -5.74 -16.21
CA ASP A 32 -17.17 -5.24 -17.43
C ASP A 32 -18.52 -4.56 -17.15
N ALA A 33 -18.94 -4.51 -15.87
CA ALA A 33 -20.20 -3.92 -15.48
C ALA A 33 -20.18 -2.37 -15.62
N PRO A 34 -21.28 -1.75 -16.06
CA PRO A 34 -21.35 -0.30 -16.23
C PRO A 34 -21.12 0.49 -14.93
N GLU A 35 -21.38 -0.11 -13.77
CA GLU A 35 -21.18 0.51 -12.45
C GLU A 35 -19.70 0.75 -12.10
N VAL A 36 -18.78 -0.04 -12.67
CA VAL A 36 -17.33 0.08 -12.43
C VAL A 36 -16.58 0.74 -13.58
N VAL A 37 -17.26 1.17 -14.65
CA VAL A 37 -16.61 1.69 -15.87
C VAL A 37 -15.68 2.87 -15.59
N ASP A 38 -16.09 3.79 -14.73
CA ASP A 38 -15.28 4.97 -14.34
C ASP A 38 -14.04 4.56 -13.54
N PHE A 39 -14.15 3.52 -12.71
CA PHE A 39 -13.02 2.97 -11.96
C PHE A 39 -12.00 2.36 -12.92
N VAL A 40 -12.47 1.47 -13.80
CA VAL A 40 -11.62 0.76 -14.77
C VAL A 40 -10.93 1.74 -15.71
N ALA A 41 -11.68 2.71 -16.27
CA ALA A 41 -11.11 3.73 -17.15
C ALA A 41 -10.09 4.64 -16.46
N GLY A 42 -10.08 4.67 -15.12
CA GLY A 42 -9.18 5.47 -14.31
C GLY A 42 -7.86 4.80 -13.95
N LEU A 43 -7.75 3.48 -14.08
CA LEU A 43 -6.61 2.71 -13.58
C LEU A 43 -5.28 3.18 -14.18
N ASP A 44 -5.19 3.25 -15.51
CA ASP A 44 -3.98 3.67 -16.22
C ASP A 44 -3.56 5.10 -15.83
N LEU A 45 -4.53 5.98 -15.64
CA LEU A 45 -4.28 7.36 -15.22
C LEU A 45 -3.68 7.39 -13.81
N VAL A 46 -4.30 6.68 -12.87
CA VAL A 46 -3.85 6.64 -11.47
C VAL A 46 -2.49 5.98 -11.35
N ASN A 47 -2.28 4.83 -12.00
CA ASN A 47 -1.01 4.10 -12.01
C ASN A 47 0.10 4.94 -12.65
N GLY A 48 -0.18 5.55 -13.81
CA GLY A 48 0.80 6.42 -14.46
C GLY A 48 1.15 7.66 -13.62
N VAL A 49 0.21 8.21 -12.86
CA VAL A 49 0.50 9.30 -11.90
C VAL A 49 1.38 8.80 -10.76
N ALA A 50 1.13 7.60 -10.22
CA ALA A 50 1.98 7.00 -9.19
C ALA A 50 3.42 6.84 -9.68
N GLU A 51 3.59 6.27 -10.88
CA GLU A 51 4.92 5.98 -11.46
C GLU A 51 5.77 7.22 -11.75
N ARG A 52 5.15 8.41 -11.84
CA ARG A 52 5.82 9.70 -12.01
C ARG A 52 5.92 10.50 -10.72
N ALA A 53 5.33 10.03 -9.63
CA ALA A 53 5.34 10.74 -8.35
C ALA A 53 6.76 10.73 -7.76
N ALA A 54 7.11 11.81 -7.06
CA ALA A 54 8.33 11.84 -6.27
C ALA A 54 8.28 10.72 -5.21
N GLY A 55 9.40 10.01 -5.05
CA GLY A 55 9.52 8.91 -4.10
C GLY A 55 8.87 7.59 -4.53
N PHE A 56 8.29 7.50 -5.72
CA PHE A 56 7.90 6.20 -6.29
C PHE A 56 9.15 5.38 -6.63
N VAL A 57 9.17 4.10 -6.23
CA VAL A 57 10.29 3.19 -6.47
C VAL A 57 9.90 2.07 -7.43
N TRP A 58 8.77 1.42 -7.19
CA TRP A 58 8.34 0.25 -7.96
C TRP A 58 6.86 -0.07 -7.74
N ARG A 59 6.26 -0.79 -8.69
CA ARG A 59 4.93 -1.40 -8.59
C ARG A 59 4.96 -2.75 -9.29
N LEU A 60 4.21 -3.73 -8.80
CA LEU A 60 3.95 -4.96 -9.55
C LEU A 60 3.24 -4.59 -10.85
N ASP A 61 3.77 -5.05 -11.99
CA ASP A 61 3.22 -4.71 -13.29
C ASP A 61 1.81 -5.28 -13.49
N ASP A 62 1.07 -4.71 -14.43
CA ASP A 62 -0.35 -5.00 -14.60
C ASP A 62 -0.62 -6.47 -14.96
N ALA A 63 0.24 -7.11 -15.77
CA ALA A 63 0.08 -8.51 -16.16
C ALA A 63 0.33 -9.47 -14.98
N ALA A 64 1.37 -9.19 -14.18
CA ALA A 64 1.64 -9.94 -12.97
C ALA A 64 0.54 -9.72 -11.91
N MET A 65 0.00 -8.50 -11.80
CA MET A 65 -1.09 -8.20 -10.88
C MET A 65 -2.40 -8.89 -11.31
N GLU A 66 -2.74 -8.89 -12.60
CA GLU A 66 -3.90 -9.63 -13.12
C GLU A 66 -3.81 -11.12 -12.77
N THR A 67 -2.62 -11.72 -12.96
CA THR A 67 -2.36 -13.10 -12.58
C THR A 67 -2.55 -13.34 -11.08
N ALA A 68 -2.03 -12.44 -10.23
CA ALA A 68 -2.13 -12.58 -8.78
C ALA A 68 -3.56 -12.41 -8.25
N GLN A 69 -4.36 -11.51 -8.82
CA GLN A 69 -5.76 -11.32 -8.43
C GLN A 69 -6.63 -12.56 -8.71
N ALA A 70 -6.29 -13.31 -9.76
CA ALA A 70 -6.99 -14.53 -10.16
C ALA A 70 -6.43 -15.80 -9.48
N ASP A 71 -5.41 -15.69 -8.63
CA ASP A 71 -4.78 -16.86 -8.02
C ASP A 71 -5.73 -17.58 -7.04
N PRO A 72 -6.12 -18.85 -7.31
CA PRO A 72 -6.96 -19.63 -6.41
C PRO A 72 -6.29 -19.96 -5.06
N ALA A 73 -4.97 -19.83 -4.96
CA ALA A 73 -4.23 -19.99 -3.71
C ALA A 73 -4.19 -18.70 -2.85
N SER A 74 -4.62 -17.56 -3.41
CA SER A 74 -4.72 -16.31 -2.64
C SER A 74 -5.74 -16.42 -1.50
N PRO A 75 -5.68 -15.55 -0.47
CA PRO A 75 -6.70 -15.48 0.58
C PRO A 75 -8.13 -15.25 0.05
N PHE A 76 -8.26 -14.77 -1.20
CA PHE A 76 -9.53 -14.51 -1.88
C PHE A 76 -9.94 -15.61 -2.85
N GLN A 77 -9.20 -16.73 -2.90
CA GLN A 77 -9.53 -17.93 -3.66
C GLN A 77 -9.80 -17.66 -5.15
N GLY A 78 -9.05 -16.74 -5.74
CA GLY A 78 -9.17 -16.37 -7.15
C GLY A 78 -10.49 -15.65 -7.48
N ASN A 79 -11.06 -14.91 -6.52
CA ASN A 79 -12.28 -14.14 -6.75
C ASN A 79 -12.08 -13.17 -7.94
N PRO A 80 -12.88 -13.28 -9.02
CA PRO A 80 -12.65 -12.53 -10.23
C PRO A 80 -12.89 -11.02 -10.06
N ARG A 81 -13.52 -10.59 -8.97
CA ARG A 81 -13.77 -9.17 -8.66
C ARG A 81 -12.68 -8.52 -7.80
N MET A 82 -11.57 -9.21 -7.57
CA MET A 82 -10.47 -8.67 -6.78
C MET A 82 -9.70 -7.61 -7.56
N ALA A 83 -9.60 -6.41 -6.97
CA ALA A 83 -8.77 -5.32 -7.45
C ALA A 83 -7.68 -5.03 -6.42
N SER A 84 -6.42 -5.08 -6.84
CA SER A 84 -5.25 -5.00 -5.98
C SER A 84 -4.16 -4.12 -6.59
N THR A 85 -3.28 -3.57 -5.74
CA THR A 85 -2.07 -2.87 -6.15
C THR A 85 -0.98 -3.12 -5.12
N LEU A 86 0.22 -3.46 -5.58
CA LEU A 86 1.41 -3.65 -4.75
C LEU A 86 2.49 -2.69 -5.24
N SER A 87 2.94 -1.80 -4.36
CA SER A 87 3.89 -0.74 -4.69
C SER A 87 4.93 -0.53 -3.59
N VAL A 88 6.05 0.08 -3.96
CA VAL A 88 7.15 0.46 -3.08
C VAL A 88 7.48 1.93 -3.29
N TRP A 89 7.71 2.62 -2.18
CA TRP A 89 7.96 4.06 -2.08
C TRP A 89 9.19 4.31 -1.22
N THR A 90 9.87 5.44 -1.41
CA THR A 90 11.02 5.82 -0.58
C THR A 90 10.63 6.02 0.88
N ASP A 91 9.42 6.53 1.11
CA ASP A 91 8.93 6.94 2.42
C ASP A 91 7.39 7.09 2.44
N ALA A 92 6.83 7.18 3.65
CA ALA A 92 5.40 7.34 3.86
C ALA A 92 4.88 8.69 3.39
N ASP A 93 5.70 9.74 3.47
CA ASP A 93 5.32 11.09 3.02
C ASP A 93 5.08 11.12 1.51
N SER A 94 5.93 10.44 0.74
CA SER A 94 5.84 10.32 -0.71
C SER A 94 4.60 9.54 -1.13
N LEU A 95 4.32 8.40 -0.49
CA LEU A 95 3.07 7.66 -0.71
C LEU A 95 1.86 8.54 -0.35
N GLY A 96 1.88 9.20 0.81
CA GLY A 96 0.81 10.10 1.24
C GLY A 96 0.56 11.25 0.26
N ALA A 97 1.63 11.85 -0.28
CA ALA A 97 1.53 12.90 -1.28
C ALA A 97 0.86 12.40 -2.56
N PHE A 98 1.20 11.19 -3.03
CA PHE A 98 0.50 10.56 -4.14
C PHE A 98 -0.99 10.36 -3.82
N VAL A 99 -1.30 9.73 -2.69
CA VAL A 99 -2.67 9.34 -2.34
C VAL A 99 -3.59 10.56 -2.16
N TRP A 100 -3.09 11.63 -1.52
CA TRP A 100 -3.91 12.77 -1.08
C TRP A 100 -3.80 14.02 -1.95
N ASN A 101 -2.68 14.23 -2.65
CA ASN A 101 -2.43 15.46 -3.41
C ASN A 101 -2.51 15.27 -4.93
N THR A 102 -2.98 14.12 -5.40
CA THR A 102 -3.16 13.83 -6.83
C THR A 102 -4.60 13.44 -7.18
N VAL A 103 -4.83 13.06 -8.44
CA VAL A 103 -6.11 12.51 -8.91
C VAL A 103 -6.54 11.28 -8.11
N HIS A 104 -5.62 10.53 -7.49
CA HIS A 104 -5.94 9.39 -6.63
C HIS A 104 -6.95 9.77 -5.52
N ARG A 105 -6.89 10.99 -4.97
CA ARG A 105 -7.85 11.47 -3.96
C ARG A 105 -9.30 11.42 -4.46
N GLN A 106 -9.53 11.66 -5.75
CA GLN A 106 -10.88 11.65 -6.33
C GLN A 106 -11.44 10.22 -6.38
N PHE A 107 -10.61 9.25 -6.77
CA PHE A 107 -10.96 7.83 -6.73
C PHE A 107 -11.18 7.35 -5.30
N TYR A 108 -10.31 7.75 -4.38
CA TYR A 108 -10.47 7.41 -2.97
C TYR A 108 -11.78 7.95 -2.37
N ALA A 109 -12.20 9.16 -2.74
CA ALA A 109 -13.47 9.75 -2.29
C ALA A 109 -14.70 9.01 -2.85
N ARG A 110 -14.58 8.43 -4.04
CA ARG A 110 -15.64 7.66 -4.73
C ARG A 110 -15.61 6.16 -4.44
N LYS A 111 -14.66 5.66 -3.64
CA LYS A 111 -14.46 4.21 -3.42
C LYS A 111 -15.73 3.44 -3.02
N GLY A 112 -16.67 4.06 -2.31
CA GLY A 112 -17.94 3.43 -1.94
C GLY A 112 -18.90 3.15 -3.10
N GLU A 113 -18.69 3.78 -4.26
CA GLU A 113 -19.39 3.45 -5.51
C GLU A 113 -18.99 2.06 -6.01
N TRP A 114 -17.73 1.65 -5.78
CA TRP A 114 -17.16 0.45 -6.40
C TRP A 114 -16.90 -0.70 -5.42
N TYR A 115 -16.77 -0.44 -4.13
CA TYR A 115 -16.42 -1.43 -3.09
C TYR A 115 -17.45 -1.46 -1.95
N ASP A 116 -17.82 -2.66 -1.47
CA ASP A 116 -18.77 -2.84 -0.34
C ASP A 116 -18.15 -2.56 1.03
N ALA A 117 -16.82 -2.72 1.16
CA ALA A 117 -16.06 -2.51 2.38
C ALA A 117 -14.87 -1.58 2.09
N PRO A 118 -14.32 -0.87 3.10
CA PRO A 118 -13.06 -0.18 2.91
C PRO A 118 -12.01 -1.18 2.43
N GLY A 119 -11.30 -0.83 1.34
CA GLY A 119 -10.17 -1.59 0.86
C GLY A 119 -9.15 -1.82 1.98
N ALA A 120 -8.56 -3.01 2.00
CA ALA A 120 -7.55 -3.37 2.98
C ALA A 120 -6.20 -2.86 2.50
N LEU A 121 -5.73 -1.80 3.17
CA LEU A 121 -4.36 -1.34 3.04
C LEU A 121 -3.51 -1.98 4.13
N VAL A 122 -2.35 -2.50 3.74
CA VAL A 122 -1.26 -2.84 4.64
C VAL A 122 0.04 -2.21 4.13
N LEU A 123 0.79 -1.63 5.06
CA LEU A 123 2.08 -0.99 4.86
C LEU A 123 3.13 -1.73 5.68
N TRP A 124 4.35 -1.83 5.16
CA TRP A 124 5.49 -2.38 5.90
C TRP A 124 6.82 -1.87 5.33
N TRP A 125 7.84 -1.83 6.17
CA TRP A 125 9.19 -1.46 5.76
C TRP A 125 9.88 -2.65 5.10
N VAL A 126 10.56 -2.40 3.98
CA VAL A 126 11.38 -3.37 3.24
C VAL A 126 12.78 -2.80 3.04
N PRO A 127 13.83 -3.63 2.91
CA PRO A 127 15.16 -3.14 2.55
C PRO A 127 15.15 -2.36 1.22
N GLU A 128 16.02 -1.37 1.09
CA GLU A 128 16.22 -0.67 -0.17
C GLU A 128 16.49 -1.66 -1.32
N GLY A 129 15.78 -1.48 -2.44
CA GLY A 129 15.86 -2.36 -3.61
C GLY A 129 15.02 -3.64 -3.54
N HIS A 130 14.44 -3.99 -2.38
CA HIS A 130 13.51 -5.12 -2.28
C HIS A 130 12.21 -4.83 -3.02
N ARG A 131 11.70 -5.84 -3.74
CA ARG A 131 10.44 -5.80 -4.47
C ARG A 131 9.60 -6.99 -3.98
N PRO A 132 8.65 -6.76 -3.07
CA PRO A 132 7.86 -7.85 -2.51
C PRO A 132 6.99 -8.49 -3.59
N ASP A 133 6.69 -9.77 -3.41
CA ASP A 133 5.65 -10.44 -4.18
C ASP A 133 4.29 -10.38 -3.45
N MET A 134 3.26 -10.93 -4.08
CA MET A 134 1.92 -10.95 -3.51
C MET A 134 1.79 -11.89 -2.31
N ALA A 135 2.61 -12.95 -2.23
CA ALA A 135 2.60 -13.86 -1.10
C ALA A 135 3.11 -13.15 0.17
N GLU A 136 4.21 -12.38 0.06
CA GLU A 136 4.70 -11.51 1.13
C GLU A 136 3.64 -10.49 1.53
N GLY A 137 3.02 -9.80 0.55
CA GLY A 137 1.98 -8.82 0.84
C GLY A 137 0.79 -9.40 1.60
N TYR A 138 0.32 -10.59 1.23
CA TYR A 138 -0.76 -11.27 1.95
C TYR A 138 -0.33 -11.73 3.35
N ALA A 139 0.90 -12.20 3.53
CA ALA A 139 1.43 -12.53 4.85
C ALA A 139 1.45 -11.30 5.79
N ARG A 140 1.82 -10.13 5.27
CA ARG A 140 1.77 -8.85 6.02
C ARG A 140 0.36 -8.46 6.39
N TRP A 141 -0.58 -8.58 5.44
CA TRP A 141 -1.99 -8.32 5.71
C TRP A 141 -2.56 -9.26 6.78
N GLN A 142 -2.25 -10.56 6.69
CA GLN A 142 -2.66 -11.55 7.70
C GLN A 142 -2.08 -11.22 9.07
N HIS A 143 -0.79 -10.90 9.15
CA HIS A 143 -0.14 -10.49 10.39
C HIS A 143 -0.85 -9.28 11.02
N ARG A 144 -1.15 -8.25 10.22
CA ARG A 144 -1.87 -7.07 10.71
C ARG A 144 -3.28 -7.38 11.23
N ASN A 145 -3.99 -8.30 10.58
CA ASN A 145 -5.32 -8.72 11.05
C ASN A 145 -5.28 -9.51 12.36
N GLU A 146 -4.23 -10.31 12.56
CA GLU A 146 -4.08 -11.15 13.76
C GLU A 146 -3.54 -10.34 14.96
N PHE A 147 -2.55 -9.48 14.73
CA PHE A 147 -1.80 -8.81 15.80
C PHE A 147 -2.10 -7.32 15.93
N GLY A 148 -2.86 -6.74 15.01
CA GLY A 148 -3.04 -5.29 14.90
C GLY A 148 -1.85 -4.59 14.24
N ASP A 149 -1.82 -3.26 14.32
CA ASP A 149 -0.72 -2.46 13.79
C ASP A 149 0.57 -2.70 14.60
N SER A 150 1.67 -3.03 13.92
CA SER A 150 2.98 -3.28 14.53
C SER A 150 4.13 -2.90 13.58
N ASP A 151 5.38 -2.94 14.05
CA ASP A 151 6.56 -2.72 13.20
C ASP A 151 6.64 -3.66 11.97
N GLN A 152 5.96 -4.81 12.02
CA GLN A 152 5.96 -5.81 10.96
C GLN A 152 4.93 -5.52 9.86
N ALA A 153 3.79 -4.92 10.21
CA ALA A 153 2.72 -4.60 9.29
C ALA A 153 1.75 -3.61 9.94
N PHE A 154 1.37 -2.55 9.22
CA PHE A 154 0.61 -1.45 9.79
C PHE A 154 -0.27 -0.70 8.77
N GLY A 155 -1.16 0.15 9.25
CA GLY A 155 -1.95 1.08 8.45
C GLY A 155 -1.54 2.54 8.63
N TRP A 156 -2.32 3.47 8.06
CA TRP A 156 -2.10 4.92 8.21
C TRP A 156 -2.11 5.39 9.68
N SER A 157 -3.02 4.85 10.50
CA SER A 157 -3.15 5.16 11.92
C SER A 157 -1.84 4.96 12.68
N TYR A 158 -1.13 3.88 12.38
CA TYR A 158 0.16 3.59 13.01
C TYR A 158 1.22 4.64 12.69
N LEU A 159 1.24 5.16 11.46
CA LEU A 159 2.19 6.22 11.09
C LEU A 159 1.91 7.52 11.86
N GLU A 160 0.64 7.85 12.06
CA GLU A 160 0.21 9.02 12.85
C GLU A 160 0.53 8.84 14.35
N GLU A 161 0.22 7.68 14.92
CA GLU A 161 0.44 7.37 16.33
C GLU A 161 1.93 7.22 16.65
N ALA A 162 2.66 6.48 15.82
CA ALA A 162 4.08 6.25 16.01
C ALA A 162 4.86 7.57 15.89
N ALA A 163 4.46 8.53 15.04
CA ALA A 163 5.10 9.85 14.98
C ALA A 163 5.18 10.56 16.35
N THR A 164 4.37 10.12 17.33
CA THR A 164 4.41 10.59 18.72
C THR A 164 5.34 9.79 19.65
N TRP A 165 5.86 8.63 19.24
CA TRP A 165 6.75 7.72 19.99
C TRP A 165 7.92 7.20 19.11
N THR A 166 9.06 7.88 19.11
CA THR A 166 10.29 7.47 18.37
C THR A 166 10.99 6.26 19.04
N ALA A 167 11.75 5.33 18.43
CA ALA A 167 11.77 4.58 17.16
C ALA A 167 12.86 3.48 17.36
N HIS A 168 12.68 2.21 16.90
CA HIS A 168 13.80 1.24 16.83
C HIS A 168 13.77 0.23 15.65
N ALA A 169 14.94 0.16 14.99
CA ALA A 169 15.67 -0.97 14.35
C ALA A 169 15.13 -1.66 13.08
N CYS A 170 15.66 -1.33 11.89
CA CYS A 170 15.41 -2.04 10.62
C CYS A 170 16.07 -3.44 10.50
N ASP A 171 16.59 -4.04 11.58
CA ASP A 171 17.47 -5.23 11.47
C ASP A 171 16.81 -6.58 11.81
N ARG A 172 15.47 -6.70 11.82
CA ARG A 172 14.80 -7.93 12.30
C ARG A 172 13.82 -8.65 11.37
N ILE A 173 13.61 -8.18 10.14
CA ILE A 173 12.50 -8.70 9.31
C ILE A 173 12.91 -9.78 8.29
N ALA A 174 14.20 -10.07 8.11
CA ALA A 174 14.68 -10.97 7.05
C ALA A 174 14.86 -12.46 7.42
N ALA A 175 14.38 -12.94 8.58
CA ALA A 175 14.56 -14.35 8.93
C ALA A 175 13.52 -14.87 9.93
N GLU A 176 12.35 -15.29 9.44
CA GLU A 176 11.54 -16.37 10.02
C GLU A 176 10.87 -17.17 8.89
#